data_AF-A0A7X6GVM3-F1
#
_entry.id   AF-A0A7X6GVM3-F1
#
_cell.length_a   1.000
_cell.length_b   1.000
_cell.length_c   1.000
_cell.angle_alpha   90.00
_cell.angle_beta   90.00
_cell.angle_gamma   90.00
#
_symmetry.space_group_name_H-M   'P 1'
#
loop_
_entity.id
_entity.type
_entity.pdbx_description
1 polymer ?
#
loop_
_entity_poly.entity_id
_entity_poly.type
_entity_poly.pdbx_seq_one_letter_code
_entity_poly.pdbx_strand_id
1 'polypeptide(L)'
;MRRAVLTDALIVALPSAALFGGLALMSDRKRGAALAQGALVLAVIAMFVAITARGPLAGLAPIQIAAIATGLIAAAVAGMLYHLYLGRFAQVWSARGVFTAVYLGLSALFGLVFLNLF
;
A
#
# COMPACT_ATOMS: atom_id res chain seq x y z
N MET A 1 6.58 16.81 19.46
CA MET A 1 7.02 16.44 18.10
C MET A 1 7.03 14.93 17.85
N ARG A 2 7.78 14.09 18.57
CA ARG A 2 7.88 12.62 18.28
C ARG A 2 6.55 11.84 18.27
N ARG A 3 5.59 12.18 19.12
CA ARG A 3 4.30 11.46 19.22
C ARG A 3 3.39 11.66 18.00
N ALA A 4 3.35 12.88 17.44
CA ALA A 4 2.52 13.18 16.27
C ALA A 4 3.03 12.43 15.03
N VAL A 5 4.34 12.42 14.81
CA VAL A 5 4.99 11.70 13.70
C VAL A 5 4.71 10.19 13.76
N LEU A 6 4.70 9.60 14.95
CA LEU A 6 4.39 8.18 15.10
C LEU A 6 2.93 7.88 14.72
N THR A 7 1.99 8.71 15.16
CA THR A 7 0.56 8.56 14.83
C THR A 7 0.32 8.70 13.33
N ASP A 8 0.93 9.70 12.69
CA ASP A 8 0.82 9.92 11.25
C ASP A 8 1.41 8.75 10.45
N ALA A 9 2.56 8.22 10.87
CA ALA A 9 3.16 7.04 10.25
C ALA A 9 2.28 5.79 10.42
N LEU A 10 1.66 5.60 11.58
CA LEU A 10 0.78 4.45 11.85
C LEU A 10 -0.49 4.47 11.00
N ILE A 11 -1.06 5.65 10.74
CA ILE A 11 -2.25 5.82 9.89
C ILE A 11 -1.98 5.32 8.46
N VAL A 12 -0.74 5.39 7.99
CA VAL A 12 -0.34 4.89 6.66
C VAL A 12 0.12 3.43 6.73
N ALA A 13 0.98 3.11 7.70
CA ALA A 13 1.62 1.82 7.80
C ALA A 13 0.62 0.69 8.10
N LEU A 14 -0.38 0.93 8.94
CA LEU A 14 -1.34 -0.10 9.35
C LEU A 14 -2.24 -0.56 8.18
N PRO A 15 -2.95 0.33 7.44
CA PRO A 15 -3.78 -0.10 6.31
C PRO A 15 -2.96 -0.78 5.21
N SER A 16 -1.78 -0.22 4.92
CA SER A 16 -0.83 -0.73 3.94
C SER A 16 -0.33 -2.15 4.27
N ALA A 17 0.12 -2.35 5.52
CA ALA A 17 0.58 -3.65 5.99
C ALA A 17 -0.56 -4.67 6.07
N ALA A 18 -1.76 -4.25 6.49
CA ALA A 18 -2.93 -5.11 6.51
C ALA A 18 -3.31 -5.59 5.11
N LEU A 19 -3.32 -4.69 4.12
CA LEU A 19 -3.59 -5.04 2.73
C LEU A 19 -2.54 -6.02 2.19
N PHE A 20 -1.25 -5.68 2.29
CA PHE A 20 -0.20 -6.56 1.78
C PHE A 20 -0.18 -7.92 2.50
N GLY A 21 -0.29 -7.92 3.84
CA GLY A 21 -0.35 -9.13 4.64
C GLY A 21 -1.54 -10.02 4.27
N GLY A 22 -2.72 -9.44 4.09
CA GLY A 22 -3.92 -10.16 3.65
C GLY A 22 -3.72 -10.83 2.29
N LEU A 23 -3.10 -10.13 1.33
CA LEU A 23 -2.77 -10.67 0.01
C LEU A 23 -1.69 -11.77 0.11
N ALA A 24 -0.61 -11.53 0.85
CA ALA A 24 0.50 -12.47 1.00
C ALA A 24 0.08 -13.80 1.68
N LEU A 25 -0.94 -13.75 2.54
CA LEU A 25 -1.52 -14.93 3.18
C LEU A 25 -2.55 -15.66 2.32
N MET A 26 -3.02 -15.05 1.23
CA MET A 26 -4.03 -15.64 0.36
C MET A 26 -3.42 -16.68 -0.59
N SER A 27 -4.00 -17.89 -0.59
CA SER A 27 -3.55 -19.01 -1.45
C SER A 27 -4.13 -18.96 -2.86
N ASP A 28 -5.33 -18.40 -3.02
CA ASP A 28 -6.00 -18.28 -4.33
C ASP A 28 -5.38 -17.13 -5.12
N ARG A 29 -4.65 -17.47 -6.19
CA ARG A 29 -3.95 -16.51 -7.04
C ARG A 29 -4.90 -15.58 -7.80
N LYS A 30 -6.02 -16.11 -8.30
CA LYS A 30 -6.95 -15.32 -9.13
C LYS A 30 -7.68 -14.31 -8.26
N ARG A 31 -8.17 -14.75 -7.10
CA ARG A 31 -8.83 -13.88 -6.12
C ARG A 31 -7.86 -12.85 -5.56
N GLY A 32 -6.66 -13.27 -5.17
CA GLY A 32 -5.63 -12.38 -4.68
C GLY A 32 -5.23 -11.30 -5.68
N ALA A 33 -5.03 -11.67 -6.96
CA ALA A 33 -4.75 -10.70 -8.01
C ALA A 33 -5.91 -9.73 -8.25
N ALA A 34 -7.15 -10.21 -8.27
CA ALA A 34 -8.33 -9.36 -8.44
C ALA A 34 -8.51 -8.38 -7.26
N LEU A 35 -8.28 -8.84 -6.03
CA LEU A 35 -8.32 -7.97 -4.84
C LEU A 35 -7.20 -6.93 -4.86
N ALA A 36 -5.99 -7.31 -5.27
CA ALA A 36 -4.88 -6.38 -5.41
C ALA A 36 -5.18 -5.29 -6.46
N GLN A 37 -5.78 -5.66 -7.59
CA GLN A 37 -6.22 -4.71 -8.61
C GLN A 37 -7.34 -3.79 -8.10
N GLY A 38 -8.35 -4.34 -7.44
CA GLY A 38 -9.42 -3.54 -6.82
C GLY A 38 -8.88 -2.55 -5.80
N ALA A 39 -7.97 -3.00 -4.93
CA ALA A 39 -7.31 -2.14 -3.96
C ALA A 39 -6.47 -1.03 -4.64
N LEU A 40 -5.77 -1.35 -5.74
CA LEU A 40 -5.04 -0.36 -6.52
C LEU A 40 -5.97 0.72 -7.09
N VAL A 41 -7.10 0.32 -7.68
CA VAL A 41 -8.10 1.27 -8.21
C VAL A 41 -8.62 2.18 -7.10
N LEU A 42 -8.99 1.62 -5.94
CA LEU A 42 -9.47 2.41 -4.80
C LEU A 42 -8.39 3.37 -4.28
N ALA A 43 -7.13 2.93 -4.22
CA ALA A 43 -6.02 3.77 -3.78
C ALA A 43 -5.74 4.93 -4.75
N VAL A 44 -5.80 4.68 -6.06
CA VAL A 44 -5.69 5.73 -7.08
C VAL A 44 -6.84 6.72 -6.98
N ILE A 45 -8.08 6.25 -6.80
CA ILE A 45 -9.24 7.13 -6.58
C ILE A 45 -9.02 7.99 -5.34
N ALA A 46 -8.57 7.40 -4.23
CA ALA A 46 -8.26 8.15 -3.01
C ALA A 46 -7.17 9.21 -3.22
N MET A 47 -6.15 8.93 -4.03
CA MET A 47 -5.12 9.91 -4.41
C MET A 47 -5.72 11.08 -5.21
N PHE A 48 -6.56 10.82 -6.20
CA PHE A 48 -7.25 11.88 -6.95
C PHE A 48 -8.16 12.72 -6.07
N VAL A 49 -8.89 12.09 -5.15
CA VAL A 49 -9.71 12.77 -4.15
C VAL A 49 -8.84 13.66 -3.26
N ALA A 50 -7.69 13.18 -2.79
CA ALA A 50 -6.76 13.97 -1.99
C ALA A 50 -6.23 15.20 -2.76
N ILE A 51 -5.94 15.08 -4.05
CA ILE A 51 -5.44 16.19 -4.87
C ILE A 51 -6.53 17.25 -5.11
N THR A 52 -7.79 16.82 -5.28
CA THR A 52 -8.90 17.71 -5.66
C THR A 52 -9.69 18.28 -4.48
N ALA A 53 -9.50 17.72 -3.28
CA ALA A 53 -10.21 18.15 -2.08
C ALA A 53 -9.82 19.58 -1.67
N ARG A 54 -10.83 20.42 -1.40
CA ARG A 54 -10.66 21.80 -0.89
C ARG A 54 -10.69 21.90 0.64
N GLY A 55 -10.81 20.78 1.33
CA GLY A 55 -10.91 20.71 2.79
C GLY A 55 -10.88 19.27 3.30
N PRO A 56 -10.99 19.05 4.62
CA PRO A 56 -10.99 17.72 5.20
C PRO A 56 -12.14 16.85 4.69
N LEU A 57 -11.88 15.57 4.45
CA LEU A 57 -12.86 14.58 4.02
C LEU A 57 -12.91 13.44 5.03
N ALA A 58 -14.11 13.10 5.50
CA ALA A 58 -14.32 12.06 6.53
C ALA A 58 -13.41 12.24 7.78
N GLY A 59 -13.11 13.49 8.16
CA GLY A 59 -12.26 13.81 9.30
C GLY A 59 -10.74 13.70 9.04
N LEU A 60 -10.32 13.39 7.82
CA LEU A 60 -8.91 13.33 7.42
C LEU A 60 -8.51 14.54 6.57
N ALA A 61 -7.32 15.08 6.83
CA ALA A 61 -6.74 16.10 5.97
C ALA A 61 -6.34 15.47 4.62
N PRO A 62 -6.41 16.21 3.50
CA PRO A 62 -6.03 15.70 2.18
C PRO A 62 -4.64 15.04 2.15
N ILE A 63 -3.68 15.61 2.88
CA ILE A 63 -2.32 15.05 3.03
C ILE A 63 -2.32 13.65 3.64
N GLN A 64 -3.18 13.37 4.63
CA GLN A 64 -3.28 12.07 5.27
C GLN A 64 -3.89 11.05 4.30
N ILE A 65 -4.89 11.46 3.52
CA ILE A 65 -5.51 10.60 2.49
C ILE A 65 -4.49 10.25 1.41
N ALA A 66 -3.71 11.23 0.95
CA ALA A 66 -2.64 11.00 -0.02
C ALA A 66 -1.56 10.04 0.52
N ALA A 67 -1.18 10.19 1.79
CA ALA A 67 -0.21 9.32 2.42
C ALA A 67 -0.73 7.86 2.53
N ILE A 68 -1.99 7.66 2.94
CA ILE A 68 -2.63 6.34 2.97
C ILE A 68 -2.68 5.74 1.56
N ALA A 69 -3.17 6.51 0.58
CA ALA A 69 -3.26 6.07 -0.81
C ALA A 69 -1.91 5.61 -1.34
N THR A 70 -0.84 6.33 -1.01
CA THR A 70 0.54 5.99 -1.39
C THR A 70 0.96 4.62 -0.84
N GLY A 71 0.74 4.37 0.45
CA GLY A 71 1.02 3.07 1.07
C GLY A 71 0.21 1.94 0.45
N LEU A 72 -1.08 2.17 0.21
CA LEU A 72 -1.97 1.19 -0.43
C LEU A 72 -1.55 0.86 -1.87
N ILE A 73 -1.07 1.84 -2.65
CA ILE A 73 -0.52 1.60 -3.99
C ILE A 73 0.70 0.67 -3.90
N ALA A 74 1.65 0.94 -3.01
CA ALA A 74 2.81 0.07 -2.81
C ALA A 74 2.43 -1.36 -2.42
N ALA A 75 1.52 -1.50 -1.45
CA ALA A 75 1.00 -2.79 -1.00
C ALA A 75 0.26 -3.56 -2.11
N ALA A 76 -0.59 -2.88 -2.87
CA ALA A 76 -1.36 -3.46 -3.96
C ALA A 76 -0.46 -3.91 -5.12
N VAL A 77 0.53 -3.10 -5.50
CA VAL A 77 1.51 -3.46 -6.54
C VAL A 77 2.32 -4.68 -6.11
N ALA A 78 2.86 -4.68 -4.88
CA ALA A 78 3.62 -5.81 -4.36
C ALA A 78 2.76 -7.09 -4.25
N GLY A 79 1.52 -6.98 -3.77
CA GLY A 79 0.58 -8.10 -3.68
C GLY A 79 0.15 -8.64 -5.05
N MET A 80 -0.04 -7.77 -6.04
CA MET A 80 -0.33 -8.18 -7.42
C MET A 80 0.83 -8.98 -8.01
N LEU A 81 2.06 -8.47 -7.86
CA LEU A 81 3.26 -9.18 -8.30
C LEU A 81 3.41 -10.52 -7.57
N TYR A 82 3.16 -10.56 -6.26
CA TYR A 82 3.15 -11.81 -5.49
C TYR A 82 2.24 -12.87 -6.12
N HIS A 83 0.99 -12.52 -6.42
CA HIS A 83 0.04 -13.48 -7.01
C HIS A 83 0.34 -13.85 -8.47
N LEU A 84 0.93 -12.94 -9.25
CA LEU A 84 1.40 -13.22 -10.62
C LEU A 84 2.56 -14.21 -10.62
N TYR A 85 3.50 -14.07 -9.68
CA TYR A 85 4.74 -14.85 -9.66
C TYR A 85 4.70 -16.05 -8.72
N LEU A 86 3.62 -16.27 -7.96
CA LEU A 86 3.49 -17.34 -6.97
C LEU A 86 3.79 -18.74 -7.51
N GLY A 87 3.60 -18.96 -8.82
CA GLY A 87 3.91 -20.24 -9.50
C GLY A 87 5.35 -20.43 -9.93
N ARG A 88 6.19 -19.41 -9.81
CA ARG A 88 7.61 -19.47 -10.19
C ARG A 88 8.53 -19.77 -9.01
N PHE A 89 8.02 -19.75 -7.78
CA PHE A 89 8.80 -20.05 -6.59
C PHE A 89 8.62 -21.51 -6.19
N ALA A 90 9.73 -22.18 -5.88
CA ALA A 90 9.71 -23.53 -5.32
C ALA A 90 9.18 -23.57 -3.87
N GLN A 91 9.30 -22.45 -3.14
CA GLN A 91 8.86 -22.33 -1.74
C GLN A 91 8.07 -21.03 -1.53
N VAL A 92 6.95 -21.13 -0.82
CA VAL A 92 6.03 -20.01 -0.53
C VAL A 92 6.70 -18.94 0.34
N TRP A 93 7.54 -19.34 1.29
CA TRP A 93 8.25 -18.42 2.17
C TRP A 93 9.25 -17.55 1.41
N SER A 94 9.92 -18.09 0.40
CA SER A 94 10.80 -17.32 -0.48
C SER A 94 10.02 -16.26 -1.26
N ALA A 95 8.85 -16.62 -1.80
CA ALA A 95 7.97 -15.67 -2.46
C ALA A 95 7.55 -14.54 -1.49
N ARG A 96 7.07 -14.88 -0.30
CA ARG A 96 6.66 -13.90 0.71
C ARG A 96 7.80 -12.97 1.10
N GLY A 97 9.01 -13.49 1.31
CA GLY A 97 10.19 -12.70 1.63
C GLY A 97 10.53 -11.69 0.53
N VAL A 98 10.61 -12.15 -0.72
CA VAL A 98 10.91 -11.29 -1.88
C VAL A 98 9.86 -10.19 -2.03
N PHE A 99 8.57 -10.53 -1.99
CA PHE A 99 7.53 -9.53 -2.19
C PHE A 99 7.31 -8.62 -0.99
N THR A 100 7.70 -9.04 0.22
CA THR A 100 7.80 -8.13 1.37
C THR A 100 8.90 -7.11 1.14
N ALA A 101 10.06 -7.52 0.62
CA ALA A 101 11.13 -6.59 0.27
C ALA A 101 10.69 -5.60 -0.84
N VAL A 102 9.96 -6.09 -1.86
CA VAL A 102 9.36 -5.22 -2.89
C VAL A 102 8.38 -4.22 -2.28
N TYR A 103 7.50 -4.69 -1.38
CA TYR A 103 6.55 -3.84 -0.66
C TYR A 103 7.26 -2.74 0.14
N LEU A 104 8.26 -3.11 0.95
CA LEU A 104 9.01 -2.16 1.77
C LEU A 104 9.82 -1.18 0.89
N GLY A 105 10.42 -1.68 -0.19
CA GLY A 105 11.16 -0.85 -1.15
C GLY A 105 10.28 0.18 -1.85
N LEU A 106 9.11 -0.24 -2.36
CA LEU A 106 8.14 0.68 -2.97
C LEU A 106 7.58 1.68 -1.97
N SER A 107 7.28 1.23 -0.75
CA SER A 107 6.79 2.11 0.32
C SER A 107 7.84 3.16 0.71
N ALA A 108 9.11 2.77 0.81
CA ALA A 108 10.20 3.70 1.08
C ALA A 108 10.39 4.69 -0.08
N LEU A 109 10.40 4.23 -1.33
CA LEU A 109 10.54 5.08 -2.51
C LEU A 109 9.41 6.09 -2.62
N PHE A 110 8.16 5.66 -2.49
CA PHE A 110 7.05 6.59 -2.54
C PHE A 110 6.99 7.50 -1.31
N GLY A 111 7.40 7.01 -0.14
CA GLY A 111 7.59 7.84 1.04
C GLY A 111 8.60 8.97 0.80
N LEU A 112 9.72 8.68 0.14
CA LEU A 112 10.71 9.71 -0.24
C LEU A 112 10.14 10.72 -1.24
N VAL A 113 9.41 10.25 -2.26
CA VAL A 113 8.74 11.14 -3.22
C VAL A 113 7.74 12.04 -2.49
N PHE A 114 6.95 11.48 -1.59
CA PHE A 114 5.97 12.24 -0.80
C PHE A 114 6.65 13.30 0.07
N LEU A 115 7.73 12.95 0.79
CA LEU A 115 8.51 13.89 1.59
C LEU A 115 9.19 15.00 0.76
N ASN A 116 9.41 14.78 -0.53
CA ASN A 116 10.00 15.80 -1.42
C ASN A 116 8.94 16.74 -2.01
N LEU A 117 7.67 16.34 -2.02
CA LEU A 117 6.58 17.13 -2.59
C LEU A 117 5.88 18.04 -1.57
N PHE A 118 6.14 17.85 -0.28
CA PHE A 118 5.52 18.56 0.85
C PHE A 118 6.58 19.07 1.82
#